data_AF-A0A2N3KTH3-F1
#
_entry.id   AF-A0A2N3KTH3-F1
#
_cell.length_a   1.000
_cell.length_b   1.000
_cell.length_c   1.000
_cell.angle_alpha   90.00
_cell.angle_beta   90.00
_cell.angle_gamma   90.00
#
_symmetry.space_group_name_H-M   'P 1'
#
loop_
_entity.id
_entity.type
_entity.pdbx_description
1 polymer ?
#
loop_
_entity_poly.entity_id
_entity_poly.type
_entity_poly.pdbx_seq_one_letter_code
_entity_poly.pdbx_strand_id
1 'polypeptide(L)'
;MTNFEIMQLAYQLRGQGDDRPLADIVASVKADMAVFEPAAPGPGDVVGGRVDQFPDGRKVTTEILGDGTEKVIKTEMIDLPKPEPEAAPNE
;
A
#
# COMPACT_ATOMS: atom_id res chain seq x y z
N MET A 1 9.97 -6.89 -11.74
CA MET A 1 10.87 -7.27 -12.85
C MET A 1 11.12 -6.03 -13.70
N THR A 2 12.36 -5.78 -14.08
CA THR A 2 12.80 -4.63 -14.88
C THR A 2 12.65 -4.92 -16.37
N ASN A 3 12.64 -3.87 -17.20
CA ASN A 3 12.67 -4.02 -18.66
C ASN A 3 13.86 -4.87 -19.15
N PHE A 4 14.99 -4.83 -18.43
CA PHE A 4 16.17 -5.63 -18.76
C PHE A 4 15.92 -7.13 -18.55
N GLU A 5 15.32 -7.51 -17.42
CA GLU A 5 14.98 -8.90 -17.12
C GLU A 5 13.93 -9.46 -18.10
N ILE A 6 12.96 -8.65 -18.51
CA ILE A 6 11.97 -9.02 -19.53
C ILE A 6 12.65 -9.31 -20.88
N MET A 7 13.60 -8.46 -21.29
CA MET A 7 14.34 -8.67 -22.52
C MET A 7 15.23 -9.91 -22.45
N GLN A 8 15.92 -10.15 -21.33
CA GLN A 8 16.73 -11.35 -21.13
C GLN A 8 15.90 -12.62 -21.23
N LEU A 9 14.74 -12.65 -20.59
CA LEU A 9 13.81 -13.78 -20.65
C LEU A 9 13.29 -13.99 -22.08
N ALA A 10 12.94 -12.92 -22.81
CA ALA A 10 12.50 -13.02 -24.19
C ALA A 10 13.59 -13.57 -25.13
N TYR A 11 14.85 -13.18 -24.93
CA TYR A 11 15.98 -13.76 -25.68
C TYR A 11 16.20 -15.23 -25.32
N GLN A 12 16.06 -15.61 -24.06
CA GLN A 12 16.18 -16.99 -23.62
C GLN A 12 15.09 -17.88 -24.26
N LEU A 13 13.84 -17.44 -24.26
CA LEU A 13 12.72 -18.16 -24.90
C LEU A 13 12.95 -18.36 -26.40
N ARG A 14 13.45 -17.33 -27.08
CA ARG A 14 13.86 -17.43 -28.48
C ARG A 14 14.99 -18.44 -28.69
N GLY A 15 15.97 -18.46 -27.79
CA GLY A 15 17.06 -19.46 -27.79
C GLY A 15 16.59 -20.90 -27.52
N GLN A 16 15.40 -21.08 -26.95
CA GLN A 16 14.77 -22.38 -26.69
C GLN A 16 13.86 -22.86 -27.84
N GLY A 17 13.76 -22.11 -28.95
CA GLY A 17 13.00 -22.49 -30.13
C GLY A 17 11.68 -21.72 -30.31
N ASP A 18 11.49 -20.61 -29.60
CA ASP A 18 10.39 -19.69 -29.89
C ASP A 18 10.71 -18.84 -31.14
N ASP A 19 10.09 -19.18 -32.26
CA ASP A 19 10.31 -18.53 -33.56
C ASP A 19 9.54 -17.20 -33.74
N ARG A 20 8.76 -16.78 -32.73
CA ARG A 20 8.02 -15.51 -32.78
C ARG A 20 8.97 -14.31 -32.85
N PRO A 21 8.54 -13.17 -33.44
CA PRO A 21 9.26 -11.91 -33.32
C PRO A 21 9.54 -11.56 -31.85
N LEU A 22 10.74 -11.05 -31.55
CA LEU A 22 11.14 -10.72 -30.18
C LEU A 22 10.15 -9.77 -29.49
N ALA A 23 9.55 -8.85 -30.24
CA ALA A 23 8.52 -7.93 -29.72
C ALA A 23 7.28 -8.68 -29.19
N ASP A 24 6.87 -9.76 -29.86
CA ASP A 24 5.70 -10.55 -29.47
C ASP A 24 6.00 -11.41 -28.24
N ILE A 25 7.24 -11.93 -28.14
CA ILE A 25 7.70 -12.65 -26.95
C ILE A 25 7.77 -11.71 -25.74
N VAL A 26 8.30 -10.50 -25.91
CA VAL A 26 8.32 -9.46 -24.86
C VAL A 26 6.90 -9.08 -24.43
N ALA A 27 5.97 -8.93 -25.38
CA ALA A 27 4.58 -8.64 -25.07
C ALA A 27 3.92 -9.80 -24.29
N SER A 28 4.20 -11.05 -24.67
CA SER A 28 3.74 -12.25 -23.97
C SER A 28 4.24 -12.29 -22.52
N VAL A 29 5.55 -12.07 -22.31
CA VAL A 29 6.15 -12.04 -20.96
C VAL A 29 5.52 -10.95 -20.10
N LYS A 30 5.27 -9.76 -20.67
CA LYS A 30 4.59 -8.66 -19.96
C LYS A 30 3.14 -8.99 -19.63
N ALA A 31 2.43 -9.64 -20.55
CA ALA A 31 1.06 -10.07 -20.33
C ALA A 31 0.98 -11.13 -19.22
N ASP A 32 1.85 -12.14 -19.25
CA ASP A 32 1.94 -13.16 -18.21
C ASP A 32 2.20 -12.54 -16.84
N MET A 33 3.13 -11.57 -16.78
CA MET A 33 3.38 -10.80 -15.56
C MET A 33 2.14 -10.03 -15.06
N ALA A 34 1.39 -9.38 -15.96
CA ALA A 34 0.20 -8.63 -15.58
C ALA A 34 -0.93 -9.53 -15.02
N VAL A 35 -0.95 -10.82 -15.36
CA VAL A 35 -1.88 -11.79 -14.76
C VAL A 35 -1.52 -12.09 -13.30
N PHE A 36 -0.25 -11.97 -12.92
CA PHE A 36 0.21 -12.16 -11.55
C PHE A 36 0.25 -10.87 -10.72
N GLU A 37 0.06 -9.70 -11.34
CA GLU A 37 -0.10 -8.46 -10.58
C GLU A 37 -1.48 -8.48 -9.90
N PRO A 38 -1.53 -8.28 -8.56
CA PRO A 38 -2.81 -8.14 -7.88
C PRO A 38 -3.56 -6.97 -8.52
N ALA A 39 -4.85 -7.15 -8.79
CA ALA A 39 -5.69 -6.11 -9.36
C ALA A 39 -5.51 -4.82 -8.55
N ALA A 40 -5.35 -3.69 -9.26
CA ALA A 40 -5.30 -2.39 -8.61
C ALA A 40 -6.54 -2.24 -7.70
N PRO A 41 -6.39 -1.70 -6.47
CA PRO A 41 -7.52 -1.51 -5.57
C PRO A 41 -8.63 -0.73 -6.26
N GLY A 42 -9.86 -1.22 -6.13
CA GLY A 42 -11.04 -0.53 -6.62
C GLY A 42 -11.29 0.78 -5.84
N PRO A 43 -12.15 1.67 -6.37
CA PRO A 43 -12.44 2.96 -5.74
C PRO A 43 -12.91 2.87 -4.28
N GLY A 44 -13.66 1.81 -3.94
CA GLY A 44 -14.19 1.59 -2.60
C GLY A 44 -13.31 0.71 -1.71
N ASP A 45 -12.20 0.19 -2.21
CA ASP A 45 -11.33 -0.71 -1.44
C ASP A 45 -10.46 0.11 -0.48
N VAL A 46 -10.27 -0.41 0.73
CA VAL A 46 -9.38 0.23 1.72
C VAL A 46 -7.93 -0.08 1.36
N VAL A 47 -7.16 0.96 1.07
CA VAL A 47 -5.74 0.87 0.68
C VAL A 47 -4.78 1.30 1.78
N GLY A 48 -5.30 1.91 2.84
CA GLY A 48 -4.51 2.33 3.98
C GLY A 48 -5.36 2.87 5.12
N GLY A 49 -4.72 3.21 6.23
CA GLY A 49 -5.38 3.85 7.35
C GLY A 49 -4.40 4.59 8.24
N ARG A 50 -4.90 5.59 8.95
CA ARG A 50 -4.15 6.36 9.95
C ARG A 50 -4.98 6.59 11.21
N VAL A 51 -4.26 6.81 12.29
CA VAL A 51 -4.82 7.15 13.60
C VAL A 51 -4.20 8.45 14.05
N ASP A 52 -5.01 9.50 14.13
CA ASP A 52 -4.60 10.82 14.59
C ASP A 52 -5.06 11.01 16.04
N GLN A 53 -4.11 11.26 16.95
CA GLN A 53 -4.40 11.64 18.34
C GLN A 53 -4.20 13.15 18.49
N PHE A 54 -5.25 13.84 18.91
CA PHE A 54 -5.27 15.28 19.10
C PHE A 54 -4.96 15.65 20.55
N PRO A 55 -4.43 16.87 20.80
CA PRO A 55 -4.12 17.35 22.14
C PRO A 55 -5.32 17.46 23.08
N ASP A 56 -6.54 17.51 22.54
CA ASP A 56 -7.81 17.51 23.28
C ASP A 56 -8.21 16.11 23.78
N GLY A 57 -7.36 15.09 23.57
CA GLY A 57 -7.63 13.71 23.92
C GLY A 57 -8.43 12.96 22.87
N ARG A 58 -8.86 13.60 21.77
CA ARG A 58 -9.60 12.94 20.71
C ARG A 58 -8.69 12.05 19.88
N LYS A 59 -9.17 10.87 19.52
CA LYS A 59 -8.53 9.90 18.63
C LYS A 59 -9.44 9.67 17.44
N VAL A 60 -8.93 9.95 16.24
CA VAL A 60 -9.65 9.78 14.97
C VAL A 60 -8.97 8.68 14.17
N THR A 61 -9.75 7.70 13.74
CA THR A 61 -9.29 6.64 12.84
C THR A 61 -9.87 6.89 11.46
N THR A 62 -9.00 6.98 10.48
CA THR A 62 -9.31 7.30 9.09
C THR A 62 -8.81 6.19 8.18
N GLU A 63 -9.67 5.70 7.31
CA GLU A 63 -9.32 4.81 6.21
C GLU A 63 -9.07 5.64 4.94
N ILE A 64 -8.12 5.18 4.13
CA ILE A 64 -7.84 5.73 2.80
C ILE A 64 -8.38 4.71 1.80
N LEU A 65 -9.22 5.17 0.88
CA LEU A 65 -9.83 4.36 -0.16
C LEU A 65 -8.98 4.36 -1.45
N GLY A 66 -9.21 3.39 -2.33
CA GLY A 66 -8.49 3.25 -3.59
C GLY A 66 -8.69 4.41 -4.57
N ASP A 67 -9.74 5.22 -4.39
CA ASP A 67 -9.94 6.48 -5.12
C ASP A 67 -9.22 7.70 -4.48
N GLY A 68 -8.52 7.49 -3.36
CA GLY A 68 -7.83 8.54 -2.60
C GLY A 68 -8.72 9.26 -1.58
N THR A 69 -10.00 8.89 -1.45
CA THR A 69 -10.89 9.49 -0.46
C THR A 69 -10.50 9.03 0.95
N GLU A 70 -10.51 9.96 1.89
CA GLU A 70 -10.34 9.67 3.31
C GLU A 70 -11.71 9.52 3.98
N LYS A 71 -11.92 8.39 4.66
CA LYS A 71 -13.14 8.07 5.38
C LYS A 71 -12.85 7.94 6.87
N VAL A 72 -13.39 8.85 7.68
CA VAL A 72 -13.34 8.70 9.14
C VAL A 72 -14.28 7.57 9.55
N ILE A 73 -13.72 6.53 10.16
CA ILE A 73 -14.48 5.35 10.61
C ILE A 73 -14.71 5.32 12.12
N LYS A 74 -13.88 6.03 12.89
CA LYS A 74 -14.00 6.07 14.35
C LYS A 74 -13.52 7.40 14.88
N THR A 75 -14.26 7.95 15.84
CA THR A 75 -13.82 9.09 16.66
C THR A 75 -14.12 8.74 18.11
N GLU A 76 -13.10 8.74 18.96
CA GLU A 76 -13.22 8.43 20.38
C GLU A 76 -12.44 9.44 21.23
N MET A 77 -12.88 9.67 22.46
CA MET A 77 -12.15 10.47 23.43
C MET A 77 -11.32 9.52 24.28
N ILE A 78 -10.02 9.77 24.37
CA ILE A 78 -9.12 9.07 25.28
C ILE A 78 -9.14 9.86 26.59
N ASP A 79 -9.47 9.19 27.69
CA ASP A 79 -9.18 9.75 29.02
C ASP A 79 -7.66 9.83 29.17
N LEU A 80 -7.13 11.05 29.05
CA LEU A 80 -5.74 11.32 29.41
C LEU A 80 -5.58 11.02 30.91
N PRO A 81 -4.63 10.16 31.32
CA PRO A 81 -4.34 10.01 32.74
C PRO A 81 -3.99 11.38 33.30
N LYS A 82 -4.71 11.82 34.34
CA LYS A 82 -4.39 13.07 35.04
C LYS A 82 -2.92 12.99 35.46
N PRO A 83 -2.11 14.04 35.24
CA PRO A 83 -0.78 14.09 35.84
C PRO A 83 -0.95 13.90 37.34
N GLU A 84 -0.28 12.90 37.91
CA GLU A 84 -0.22 12.74 39.35
C GLU A 84 0.31 14.05 39.94
N PRO A 85 -0.33 14.61 40.99
CA PRO A 85 0.17 15.83 41.59
C PRO A 85 1.60 15.57 42.07
N GLU A 86 2.56 16.36 41.57
CA GLU A 86 3.94 16.33 42.03
C GLU A 86 3.94 16.35 43.56
N ALA A 87 4.49 15.29 44.16
CA ALA A 87 4.64 15.21 45.60
C ALA A 87 5.40 16.47 46.05
N ALA A 88 4.74 17.24 46.93
CA ALA A 88 5.31 18.47 47.48
C ALA A 88 6.74 18.19 47.99
N PRO A 89 7.71 19.08 47.70
CA PRO A 89 9.06 18.90 48.20
C PRO A 89 9.01 18.96 49.73
N ASN A 90 9.36 17.85 50.38
CA ASN A 90 9.46 17.79 51.83
C ASN A 90 10.43 18.88 52.32
N GLU A 91 9.95 19.75 53.19
CA GLU A 91 10.73 20.70 54.00
C GLU A 91 11.69 19.98 54.97
#